data_AF-A0A1I3ZIB4-F1
#
_entry.id   AF-A0A1I3ZIB4-F1
#
_cell.length_a   1.000
_cell.length_b   1.000
_cell.length_c   1.000
_cell.angle_alpha   90.00
_cell.angle_beta   90.00
_cell.angle_gamma   90.00
#
_symmetry.space_group_name_H-M   'P 1'
#
loop_
_entity.id
_entity.type
_entity.pdbx_description
1 polymer ?
#
loop_
_entity_poly.entity_id
_entity_poly.type
_entity_poly.pdbx_seq_one_letter_code
_entity_poly.pdbx_strand_id
1 'polypeptide(L)'
;MCRDILQAASEAAERHQAEYAYYPTQWVEPYLGRRRQNGFALYEVLGIGRDDRQRREQQMLRNYSFFDAPVGLLVTLDRCLNTGSYMDVGMFIENILVAARAQGLHTCAQAAFATFHAIVREHLPLNEDDILVCGIALGHEDTQAPENRLLTERQPVEAFASFHGFSETPERVC
;
A
#
# COMPACT_ATOMS: atom_id res chain seq x y z
N MET A 1 15.52 11.10 -7.09
CA MET A 1 14.21 10.44 -6.95
C MET A 1 13.64 10.56 -5.56
N CYS A 2 13.95 9.68 -4.58
CA CYS A 2 13.27 9.68 -3.28
C CYS A 2 13.31 11.04 -2.54
N ARG A 3 14.47 11.70 -2.54
CA ARG A 3 14.64 13.05 -1.98
C ARG A 3 13.73 14.08 -2.66
N ASP A 4 13.63 14.01 -3.98
CA ASP A 4 12.92 15.01 -4.78
C ASP A 4 11.40 14.79 -4.65
N ILE A 5 10.94 13.53 -4.54
CA ILE A 5 9.57 13.18 -4.15
C ILE A 5 9.27 13.66 -2.73
N LEU A 6 10.17 13.41 -1.77
CA LEU A 6 9.98 13.82 -0.38
C LEU A 6 9.83 15.34 -0.26
N GLN A 7 10.65 16.10 -0.98
CA GLN A 7 10.55 17.55 -1.06
C GLN A 7 9.19 17.98 -1.63
N ALA A 8 8.81 17.43 -2.79
CA ALA A 8 7.52 17.75 -3.42
C ALA A 8 6.32 17.40 -2.52
N ALA A 9 6.37 16.25 -1.83
CA ALA A 9 5.34 15.84 -0.90
C ALA A 9 5.23 16.73 0.34
N SER A 10 6.33 17.36 0.76
CA SER A 10 6.34 18.27 1.92
C SER A 10 5.96 19.71 1.55
N GLU A 11 6.26 20.17 0.33
CA GLU A 11 6.16 21.58 -0.04
C GLU A 11 4.97 21.89 -0.97
N ALA A 12 4.54 20.93 -1.79
CA ALA A 12 3.60 21.17 -2.89
C ALA A 12 2.82 19.91 -3.32
N ALA A 13 2.43 19.04 -2.38
CA ALA A 13 1.77 17.78 -2.68
C ALA A 13 0.49 17.94 -3.54
N GLU A 14 -0.22 19.07 -3.40
CA GLU A 14 -1.43 19.39 -4.16
C GLU A 14 -1.21 19.60 -5.66
N ARG A 15 0.05 19.81 -6.09
CA ARG A 15 0.42 19.95 -7.50
C ARG A 15 0.61 18.62 -8.21
N HIS A 16 0.51 17.51 -7.47
CA HIS A 16 0.75 16.17 -7.95
C HIS A 16 -0.50 15.32 -7.82
N GLN A 17 -0.78 14.50 -8.84
CA GLN A 17 -1.94 13.62 -8.87
C GLN A 17 -1.56 12.32 -9.57
N ALA A 18 -2.07 11.20 -9.06
CA ALA A 18 -1.90 9.91 -9.72
C ALA A 18 -2.67 9.87 -11.04
N GLU A 19 -2.18 9.07 -12.00
CA GLU A 19 -2.80 8.90 -13.33
C GLU A 19 -4.10 8.08 -13.30
N TYR A 20 -4.46 7.53 -12.13
CA TYR A 20 -5.65 6.73 -11.92
C TYR A 20 -6.24 6.95 -10.52
N ALA A 21 -7.54 6.72 -10.37
CA ALA A 21 -8.22 6.84 -9.08
C ALA A 21 -8.02 5.56 -8.25
N TYR A 22 -7.09 5.60 -7.28
CA TYR A 22 -6.84 4.48 -6.36
C TYR A 22 -7.93 4.33 -5.30
N TYR A 23 -8.37 5.44 -4.71
CA TYR A 23 -9.39 5.48 -3.66
C TYR A 23 -10.75 5.92 -4.23
N PRO A 24 -11.87 5.56 -3.55
CA PRO A 24 -13.18 6.02 -3.95
C PRO A 24 -13.28 7.55 -3.86
N THR A 25 -14.06 8.15 -4.77
CA THR A 25 -14.37 9.59 -4.77
C THR A 25 -15.23 9.98 -3.57
N GLN A 26 -16.09 9.07 -3.10
CA GLN A 26 -16.90 9.23 -1.90
C GLN A 26 -16.64 8.07 -0.93
N TRP A 27 -16.28 8.41 0.30
CA TRP A 27 -16.13 7.43 1.38
C TRP A 27 -17.48 7.11 2.01
N VAL A 28 -17.81 5.83 2.08
CA VAL A 28 -19.01 5.29 2.72
C VAL A 28 -18.64 4.18 3.69
N GLU A 29 -19.53 3.86 4.63
CA GLU A 29 -19.36 2.66 5.46
C GLU A 29 -19.61 1.38 4.62
N PRO A 30 -18.92 0.26 4.92
CA PRO A 30 -17.97 0.05 6.02
C PRO A 30 -16.52 0.49 5.72
N TYR A 31 -16.23 1.03 4.53
CA TYR A 31 -14.86 1.32 4.08
C TYR A 31 -14.20 2.46 4.83
N LEU A 32 -14.96 3.51 5.16
CA LEU A 32 -14.46 4.63 5.97
C LEU A 32 -14.03 4.17 7.36
N GLY A 33 -14.87 3.37 8.03
CA GLY A 33 -14.54 2.75 9.32
C GLY A 33 -13.26 1.93 9.26
N ARG A 34 -13.13 1.04 8.26
CA ARG A 34 -11.93 0.19 8.06
C ARG A 34 -10.67 1.04 7.87
N ARG A 35 -10.72 2.07 7.03
CA ARG A 35 -9.59 2.99 6.81
C ARG A 35 -9.16 3.69 8.10
N ARG A 36 -10.13 4.19 8.87
CA ARG A 36 -9.88 4.87 10.15
C ARG A 36 -9.26 3.93 11.18
N GLN A 37 -9.82 2.73 11.32
CA GLN A 37 -9.32 1.71 12.24
C GLN A 37 -7.86 1.36 11.97
N ASN A 38 -7.52 1.06 10.71
CA ASN A 38 -6.14 0.74 10.33
C ASN A 38 -5.17 1.90 10.63
N GLY A 39 -5.56 3.13 10.27
CA GLY A 39 -4.75 4.32 10.54
C GLY A 39 -4.57 4.60 12.03
N PHE A 40 -5.63 4.43 12.84
CA PHE A 40 -5.55 4.63 14.28
C PHE A 40 -4.66 3.58 14.96
N ALA A 41 -4.80 2.31 14.58
CA ALA A 41 -3.99 1.24 15.15
C ALA A 41 -2.48 1.46 14.87
N LEU A 42 -2.12 1.89 13.66
CA LEU A 42 -0.73 2.26 13.34
C LEU A 42 -0.22 3.40 14.22
N TYR A 43 -0.98 4.50 14.33
CA TYR A 43 -0.54 5.64 15.14
C TYR A 43 -0.49 5.34 16.63
N GLU A 44 -1.39 4.50 17.14
CA GLU A 44 -1.41 4.06 18.53
C GLU A 44 -0.13 3.29 18.87
N VAL A 45 0.24 2.32 18.04
CA VAL A 45 1.47 1.52 18.21
C VAL A 45 2.73 2.39 18.14
N LEU A 46 2.73 3.44 17.32
CA LEU A 46 3.82 4.43 17.23
C LEU A 46 3.81 5.48 18.36
N GLY A 47 2.81 5.47 19.25
CA GLY A 47 2.65 6.49 20.28
C GLY A 47 2.43 7.90 19.72
N ILE A 48 1.73 8.01 18.58
CA ILE A 48 1.42 9.28 17.90
C ILE A 48 -0.03 9.69 18.20
N GLY A 49 -0.18 10.74 19.00
CA GLY A 49 -1.49 11.29 19.38
C GLY A 49 -2.35 11.73 18.18
N ARG A 50 -3.67 11.83 18.37
CA ARG A 50 -4.59 12.28 17.30
C ARG A 50 -4.32 13.70 16.83
N ASP A 51 -3.96 14.58 17.75
CA ASP A 51 -3.70 16.00 17.48
C ASP A 51 -2.24 16.29 17.11
N ASP A 52 -1.37 15.27 17.13
CA ASP A 52 0.03 15.38 16.76
C ASP A 52 0.19 15.36 15.24
N ARG A 53 -0.23 16.45 14.60
CA ARG A 53 -0.23 16.59 13.13
C ARG A 53 1.17 16.44 12.56
N GLN A 54 2.19 16.98 13.25
CA GLN A 54 3.57 16.97 12.79
C GLN A 54 4.12 15.54 12.73
N ARG A 55 3.99 14.73 13.80
CA ARG A 55 4.47 13.34 13.77
C ARG A 55 3.67 12.47 12.81
N ARG A 56 2.37 12.73 12.63
CA ARG A 56 1.55 12.03 11.61
C ARG A 56 2.02 12.31 10.19
N GLU A 57 2.31 13.57 9.89
CA GLU A 57 2.86 13.98 8.61
C GLU A 57 4.24 13.36 8.36
N GLN A 58 5.14 13.43 9.34
CA GLN A 58 6.46 12.78 9.27
C GLN A 58 6.34 11.27 9.01
N GLN A 59 5.43 10.59 9.71
CA GLN A 59 5.20 9.16 9.49
C GLN A 59 4.64 8.86 8.09
N MET A 60 3.76 9.72 7.56
CA MET A 60 3.26 9.59 6.18
C MET A 60 4.39 9.75 5.17
N LEU A 61 5.26 10.75 5.36
CA LEU A 61 6.38 11.05 4.47
C LEU A 61 7.41 9.91 4.38
N ARG A 62 7.51 9.02 5.38
CA ARG A 62 8.35 7.81 5.33
C ARG A 62 8.00 6.88 4.16
N ASN A 63 6.82 7.01 3.56
CA ASN A 63 6.51 6.30 2.33
C ASN A 63 7.57 6.55 1.24
N TYR A 64 8.03 7.79 1.11
CA TYR A 64 8.93 8.22 0.04
C TYR A 64 10.40 7.88 0.30
N SER A 65 10.74 7.33 1.47
CA SER A 65 12.00 6.63 1.73
C SER A 65 11.86 5.11 1.65
N PHE A 66 10.74 4.58 1.13
CA PHE A 66 10.40 3.15 1.18
C PHE A 66 10.45 2.59 2.61
N PHE A 67 10.08 3.39 3.61
CA PHE A 67 10.22 3.04 5.03
C PHE A 67 11.62 2.55 5.39
N ASP A 68 12.64 3.13 4.75
CA ASP A 68 14.06 2.86 4.99
C ASP A 68 14.51 1.45 4.54
N ALA A 69 13.70 0.78 3.72
CA ALA A 69 14.03 -0.50 3.12
C ALA A 69 15.23 -0.38 2.16
N PRO A 70 16.09 -1.42 2.06
CA PRO A 70 17.26 -1.42 1.19
C PRO A 70 16.91 -1.52 -0.29
N VAL A 71 15.71 -2.01 -0.63
CA VAL A 71 15.23 -2.14 -2.01
C VAL A 71 13.85 -1.50 -2.13
N GLY A 72 13.70 -0.64 -3.13
CA GLY A 72 12.41 -0.11 -3.59
C GLY A 72 12.10 -0.63 -4.98
N LEU A 73 10.93 -1.25 -5.15
CA LEU A 73 10.39 -1.63 -6.45
C LEU A 73 9.37 -0.59 -6.89
N LEU A 74 9.29 -0.33 -8.19
CA LEU A 74 8.24 0.46 -8.81
C LEU A 74 7.57 -0.42 -9.86
N VAL A 75 6.24 -0.49 -9.81
CA VAL A 75 5.45 -1.35 -10.70
C VAL A 75 4.69 -0.46 -11.66
N THR A 76 4.84 -0.75 -12.95
CA THR A 76 4.17 -0.03 -14.03
C THR A 76 3.24 -0.95 -14.82
N LEU A 77 2.29 -0.33 -15.52
CA LEU A 77 1.35 -0.99 -16.42
C LEU A 77 1.28 -0.19 -17.72
N ASP A 78 1.25 -0.84 -18.87
CA ASP A 78 1.07 -0.15 -20.16
C ASP A 78 -0.33 0.48 -20.24
N ARG A 79 -0.39 1.77 -20.60
CA ARG A 79 -1.58 2.61 -20.68
C ARG A 79 -2.60 2.13 -21.71
N CYS A 80 -2.19 1.35 -22.71
CA CYS A 80 -3.14 0.76 -23.66
C CYS A 80 -4.01 -0.33 -23.03
N LEU A 81 -3.60 -0.86 -21.87
CA LEU A 81 -4.31 -1.89 -21.14
C LEU A 81 -5.47 -1.29 -20.33
N ASN A 82 -6.55 -2.07 -20.21
CA ASN A 82 -7.80 -1.63 -19.60
C ASN A 82 -7.94 -2.15 -18.15
N THR A 83 -9.11 -1.92 -17.55
CA THR A 83 -9.42 -2.24 -16.15
C THR A 83 -9.07 -3.68 -15.73
N GLY A 84 -9.21 -4.66 -16.64
CA GLY A 84 -8.84 -6.05 -16.36
C GLY A 84 -7.38 -6.22 -15.94
N SER A 85 -6.47 -5.43 -16.51
CA SER A 85 -5.04 -5.55 -16.24
C SER A 85 -4.63 -5.02 -14.87
N TYR A 86 -5.47 -4.20 -14.20
CA TYR A 86 -5.24 -3.89 -12.78
C TYR A 86 -5.45 -5.12 -11.88
N MET A 87 -6.32 -6.06 -12.28
CA MET A 87 -6.46 -7.35 -11.60
C MET A 87 -5.21 -8.19 -11.80
N ASP A 88 -4.71 -8.28 -13.03
CA ASP A 88 -3.48 -9.03 -13.36
C ASP A 88 -2.27 -8.47 -12.60
N VAL A 89 -2.11 -7.14 -12.57
CA VAL A 89 -1.07 -6.46 -11.80
C VAL A 89 -1.23 -6.71 -10.31
N GLY A 90 -2.46 -6.73 -9.78
CA GLY A 90 -2.73 -7.10 -8.39
C GLY A 90 -2.25 -8.51 -8.06
N MET A 91 -2.54 -9.49 -8.91
CA MET A 91 -2.04 -10.87 -8.76
C MET A 91 -0.50 -10.93 -8.83
N PHE A 92 0.10 -10.18 -9.75
CA PHE A 92 1.56 -10.09 -9.88
C PHE A 92 2.23 -9.50 -8.64
N ILE A 93 1.69 -8.39 -8.10
CA ILE A 93 2.18 -7.76 -6.87
C ILE A 93 2.06 -8.74 -5.70
N GLU A 94 0.91 -9.39 -5.53
CA GLU A 94 0.72 -10.35 -4.42
C GLU A 94 1.69 -11.53 -4.52
N ASN A 95 1.99 -12.03 -5.72
CA ASN A 95 3.00 -13.06 -5.92
C ASN A 95 4.40 -12.61 -5.44
N ILE A 96 4.78 -11.33 -5.67
CA ILE A 96 6.04 -10.77 -5.14
C ILE A 96 6.01 -10.76 -3.60
N LEU A 97 4.94 -10.24 -3.00
CA LEU A 97 4.77 -10.14 -1.55
C LEU A 97 4.88 -11.52 -0.88
N VAL A 98 4.17 -12.52 -1.41
CA VAL A 98 4.20 -13.90 -0.88
C VAL A 98 5.55 -14.56 -1.11
N ALA A 99 6.14 -14.42 -2.31
CA ALA A 99 7.45 -14.99 -2.60
C ALA A 99 8.56 -14.41 -1.71
N ALA A 100 8.49 -13.12 -1.38
CA ALA A 100 9.41 -12.47 -0.45
C ALA A 100 9.38 -13.16 0.92
N ARG A 101 8.19 -13.51 1.44
CA ARG A 101 8.05 -14.25 2.70
C ARG A 101 8.75 -15.61 2.66
N ALA A 102 8.63 -16.34 1.55
CA ALA A 102 9.31 -17.63 1.37
C ALA A 102 10.84 -17.51 1.40
N GLN A 103 11.38 -16.31 1.18
CA GLN A 103 12.81 -15.99 1.24
C GLN A 103 13.21 -15.26 2.54
N GLY A 104 12.33 -15.17 3.54
CA GLY A 104 12.59 -14.46 4.80
C GLY A 104 12.61 -12.93 4.66
N LEU A 105 12.12 -12.39 3.55
CA LEU A 105 12.00 -10.96 3.27
C LEU A 105 10.58 -10.46 3.55
N HIS A 106 10.46 -9.17 3.76
CA HIS A 106 9.22 -8.46 4.09
C HIS A 106 9.00 -7.34 3.09
N THR A 107 7.73 -6.98 2.91
CA THR A 107 7.30 -6.04 1.89
C THR A 107 6.21 -5.10 2.41
N CYS A 108 6.18 -3.89 1.87
CA CYS A 108 5.06 -2.97 2.04
C CYS A 108 4.67 -2.42 0.66
N ALA A 109 3.44 -2.69 0.19
CA ALA A 109 2.91 -2.13 -1.04
C ALA A 109 2.42 -0.69 -0.81
N GLN A 110 2.79 0.24 -1.69
CA GLN A 110 2.69 1.68 -1.47
C GLN A 110 2.10 2.39 -2.68
N ALA A 111 0.80 2.66 -2.66
CA ALA A 111 0.15 3.50 -3.66
C ALA A 111 0.65 4.96 -3.64
N ALA A 112 1.34 5.38 -2.57
CA ALA A 112 1.83 6.76 -2.38
C ALA A 112 2.72 7.25 -3.54
N PHE A 113 3.52 6.37 -4.13
CA PHE A 113 4.41 6.73 -5.24
C PHE A 113 3.67 7.12 -6.52
N ALA A 114 2.46 6.59 -6.76
CA ALA A 114 1.69 6.86 -7.97
C ALA A 114 1.39 8.35 -8.15
N THR A 115 1.19 9.09 -7.05
CA THR A 115 0.96 10.54 -7.08
C THR A 115 2.12 11.32 -7.69
N PHE A 116 3.36 10.86 -7.48
CA PHE A 116 4.58 11.54 -7.92
C PHE A 116 5.19 10.90 -9.17
N HIS A 117 4.37 10.24 -9.98
CA HIS A 117 4.80 9.56 -11.21
C HIS A 117 5.64 10.46 -12.13
N ALA A 118 5.29 11.74 -12.28
CA ALA A 118 6.06 12.69 -13.09
C ALA A 118 7.52 12.84 -12.59
N ILE A 119 7.73 12.97 -11.27
CA ILE A 119 9.08 13.02 -10.69
C ILE A 119 9.79 11.68 -10.89
N VAL A 120 9.09 10.56 -10.74
CA VAL A 120 9.69 9.24 -10.99
C VAL A 120 10.23 9.13 -12.42
N ARG A 121 9.50 9.62 -13.43
CA ARG A 121 9.93 9.65 -14.84
C ARG A 121 11.17 10.50 -15.09
N GLU A 122 11.37 11.56 -14.32
CA GLU A 122 12.59 12.38 -14.44
C GLU A 122 13.86 11.62 -14.02
N HIS A 123 13.71 10.57 -13.21
CA HIS A 123 14.85 9.81 -12.67
C HIS A 123 15.01 8.41 -13.25
N LEU A 124 13.96 7.82 -13.80
CA LEU A 124 13.94 6.45 -14.29
C LEU A 124 13.43 6.41 -15.74
N PRO A 125 13.97 5.51 -16.58
CA PRO A 125 13.59 5.40 -17.98
C PRO A 125 12.22 4.71 -18.13
N LEU A 126 11.16 5.37 -17.69
CA LEU A 126 9.78 4.94 -17.87
C LEU A 126 9.24 5.48 -19.20
N ASN A 127 8.59 4.65 -20.00
CA ASN A 127 7.97 5.11 -21.24
C ASN A 127 6.78 6.02 -20.93
N GLU A 128 6.49 6.99 -21.79
CA GLU A 128 5.28 7.83 -21.67
C GLU A 128 3.98 6.99 -21.64
N ASP A 129 4.02 5.82 -22.26
CA ASP A 129 2.93 4.85 -22.29
C ASP A 129 2.84 3.98 -21.03
N ASP A 130 3.79 4.03 -20.10
CA ASP A 130 3.65 3.36 -18.81
C ASP A 130 2.75 4.19 -17.88
N ILE A 131 1.98 3.56 -17.00
CA ILE A 131 1.35 4.16 -15.82
C ILE A 131 2.10 3.64 -14.60
N LEU A 132 2.55 4.54 -13.71
CA LEU A 132 3.09 4.11 -12.42
C LEU A 132 1.95 3.66 -11.49
N VAL A 133 1.85 2.35 -11.25
CA VAL A 133 0.79 1.76 -10.43
C VAL A 133 1.11 1.96 -8.95
N CYS A 134 2.27 1.52 -8.47
CA CYS A 134 2.65 1.66 -7.06
C CYS A 134 4.16 1.49 -6.85
N GLY A 135 4.62 1.78 -5.64
CA GLY A 135 5.91 1.32 -5.13
C GLY A 135 5.77 0.11 -4.20
N ILE A 136 6.86 -0.60 -3.95
CA ILE A 136 6.95 -1.66 -2.95
C ILE A 136 8.28 -1.53 -2.22
N ALA A 137 8.25 -1.33 -0.90
CA ALA A 137 9.42 -1.48 -0.05
C ALA A 137 9.73 -2.97 0.13
N LEU A 138 11.00 -3.38 0.01
CA LEU A 138 11.45 -4.76 0.14
C LEU A 138 12.73 -4.83 0.98
N GLY A 139 12.73 -5.68 2.01
CA GLY A 139 13.89 -5.86 2.89
C GLY A 139 13.67 -6.85 4.02
N HIS A 140 14.52 -6.80 5.03
CA HIS A 140 14.29 -7.49 6.30
C HIS A 140 13.55 -6.56 7.26
N GLU A 141 12.59 -7.11 8.01
CA GLU A 141 11.88 -6.33 9.02
C GLU A 141 12.80 -5.97 10.18
N ASP A 142 12.58 -4.79 10.76
CA ASP A 142 13.09 -4.48 12.09
C ASP A 142 12.09 -4.98 13.14
N THR A 143 12.43 -6.09 13.81
CA THR A 143 11.59 -6.70 14.87
C THR A 143 11.47 -5.84 16.14
N GLN A 144 12.30 -4.80 16.28
CA GLN A 144 12.23 -3.84 17.37
C GLN A 144 11.36 -2.63 17.06
N ALA A 145 11.09 -2.35 15.79
CA ALA A 145 10.20 -1.28 15.38
C ALA A 145 8.74 -1.62 15.81
N PRO A 146 8.07 -0.76 16.60
CA PRO A 146 6.76 -1.07 17.14
C PRO A 146 5.71 -1.28 16.04
N GLU A 147 5.75 -0.51 14.96
CA GLU A 147 4.83 -0.61 13.83
C GLU A 147 4.79 -2.01 13.18
N ASN A 148 5.90 -2.77 13.24
CA ASN A 148 5.99 -4.11 12.68
C ASN A 148 5.28 -5.18 13.53
N ARG A 149 4.84 -4.82 14.75
CA ARG A 149 4.03 -5.69 15.62
C ARG A 149 2.53 -5.52 15.41
N LEU A 150 2.13 -4.55 14.58
CA LEU A 150 0.72 -4.29 14.30
C LEU A 150 0.12 -5.45 13.50
N LEU A 151 -0.83 -6.17 14.12
CA LEU A 151 -1.72 -7.07 13.40
C LEU A 151 -2.99 -6.33 13.03
N THR A 152 -3.30 -6.30 11.75
CA THR A 152 -4.49 -5.63 11.23
C THR A 152 -5.67 -6.60 11.22
N GLU A 153 -6.83 -6.12 11.66
CA GLU A 153 -8.04 -6.93 11.65
C GLU A 153 -8.44 -7.35 10.22
N ARG A 154 -9.12 -8.49 10.12
CA ARG A 154 -9.75 -8.97 8.89
C ARG A 154 -11.22 -9.20 9.16
N GLN A 155 -12.04 -9.00 8.14
CA GLN A 155 -13.46 -9.32 8.23
C GLN A 155 -13.62 -10.84 8.32
N PRO A 156 -14.60 -11.33 9.10
CA PRO A 156 -14.96 -12.75 9.07
C PRO A 156 -15.44 -13.14 7.66
N VAL A 157 -15.27 -14.39 7.27
CA VAL A 157 -15.52 -14.85 5.89
C VAL A 157 -16.97 -14.66 5.47
N GLU A 158 -17.89 -14.79 6.43
CA GLU A 158 -19.33 -14.62 6.26
C GLU A 158 -19.71 -13.17 5.89
N ALA A 159 -18.82 -12.20 6.11
CA ALA A 159 -19.06 -10.81 5.74
C ALA A 159 -18.79 -10.50 4.25
N PHE A 160 -18.11 -11.40 3.53
CA PHE A 160 -17.76 -11.17 2.11
C PHE A 160 -17.91 -12.39 1.20
N ALA A 161 -18.29 -13.55 1.72
CA ALA A 161 -18.51 -14.77 0.95
C ALA A 161 -19.85 -15.44 1.30
N SER A 162 -20.48 -16.03 0.28
CA SER A 162 -21.67 -16.87 0.40
C SER A 162 -21.34 -18.29 -0.03
N PHE A 163 -21.71 -19.27 0.80
CA PHE A 163 -21.44 -20.69 0.55
C PHE A 163 -22.70 -21.38 0.04
N HIS A 164 -22.62 -22.03 -1.11
CA HIS A 164 -23.72 -22.76 -1.74
C HIS A 164 -23.29 -24.21 -2.02
N GLY A 165 -24.16 -25.19 -1.77
CA GLY A 165 -23.88 -26.61 -2.05
C GLY A 165 -23.14 -27.37 -0.95
N PHE A 166 -22.93 -26.77 0.22
CA PHE A 166 -22.43 -27.45 1.43
C PHE A 166 -23.64 -27.72 2.35
N SER A 167 -24.12 -28.97 2.38
CA SER A 167 -25.38 -29.33 3.07
C SER A 167 -25.26 -29.46 4.58
N GLU A 168 -24.05 -29.67 5.14
CA GLU A 168 -23.81 -29.80 6.58
C GLU A 168 -22.41 -29.29 6.93
N THR A 169 -22.28 -28.71 8.12
CA THR A 169 -20.98 -28.37 8.72
C THR A 169 -20.15 -29.66 8.81
N PRO A 170 -18.91 -29.72 8.30
CA PRO A 170 -18.05 -30.84 8.63
C PRO A 170 -17.87 -30.81 10.15
N GLU A 171 -18.41 -31.80 10.87
CA GLU A 171 -17.82 -32.18 12.14
C GLU A 171 -16.33 -32.34 11.86
N ARG A 172 -15.52 -31.50 12.52
CA ARG A 172 -14.08 -31.35 12.29
C ARG A 172 -13.43 -32.71 12.02
N VAL A 173 -13.01 -32.95 10.78
CA VAL A 173 -12.07 -34.03 10.48
C VAL A 173 -10.68 -33.40 10.42
N CYS A 174 -9.81 -33.97 11.25
CA CYS A 174 -8.48 -33.51 11.62
C CYS A 174 -7.54 -33.30 10.42
#